data_AF-A0A932WWI5-F1
#
_entry.id   AF-A0A932WWI5-F1
#
_cell.length_a   1.000
_cell.length_b   1.000
_cell.length_c   1.000
_cell.angle_alpha   90.00
_cell.angle_beta   90.00
_cell.angle_gamma   90.00
#
_symmetry.space_group_name_H-M   'P 1'
#
loop_
_entity.id
_entity.type
_entity.pdbx_description
1 polymer ?
#
loop_
_entity_poly.entity_id
_entity_poly.type
_entity_poly.pdbx_seq_one_letter_code
_entity_poly.pdbx_strand_id
1 'polypeptide(L)'
;MKFSTISALLLLSSLFANEENPTPNNLKPSSQKLLPKPKGRSQMMSGYNAPCRTDVRESWDLFTSASFLYWQMSQDNMEIAFADELNVDAYTVNNQVKGNTVAMNFSFLPGFKVALGVCTDHDFWDAKFEYTMLHGTSSSATSGVFAQGSTDEKGPLFPVWGNVATLGENVFNNASENWRSNLDVIDGVLSRKYYVGKSLLFQPPFGARATWILQNVHVQYVNSSFTDFTPGTADIYERTHCWSLGPRAMLLTDWVIGQGLRFFGTAGGDLLYTKYKLQTKTNFILEESGETAFFIGKEVVSALRTHLDMDLGIG
;
A
#
# COMPACT_ATOMS: atom_id res chain seq x y z
N MET A 1 15.26 -10.47 -7.98
CA MET A 1 14.16 -9.55 -7.56
C MET A 1 13.30 -10.29 -6.55
N LYS A 2 13.46 -10.00 -5.25
CA LYS A 2 12.51 -10.39 -4.23
C LYS A 2 11.42 -9.32 -4.22
N PHE A 3 10.15 -9.71 -4.34
CA PHE A 3 9.03 -8.75 -4.36
C PHE A 3 8.52 -8.55 -2.94
N SER A 4 8.68 -7.32 -2.43
CA SER A 4 8.17 -6.87 -1.14
C SER A 4 6.65 -7.04 -1.08
N THR A 5 6.16 -7.68 -0.04
CA THR A 5 4.73 -7.87 0.23
C THR A 5 4.29 -6.71 1.13
N ILE A 6 3.40 -5.84 0.64
CA ILE A 6 2.87 -4.73 1.45
C ILE A 6 1.90 -5.32 2.47
N SER A 7 2.36 -5.56 3.70
CA SER A 7 1.50 -5.94 4.82
C SER A 7 0.96 -4.67 5.49
N ALA A 8 -0.32 -4.34 5.24
CA ALA A 8 -0.98 -3.23 5.90
C ALA A 8 -1.72 -3.71 7.16
N LEU A 9 -1.39 -3.13 8.32
CA LEU A 9 -2.20 -3.27 9.53
C LEU A 9 -3.35 -2.24 9.47
N LEU A 10 -4.56 -2.69 9.14
CA LEU A 10 -5.74 -1.84 9.06
C LEU A 10 -6.36 -1.65 10.46
N LEU A 11 -6.16 -0.48 11.06
CA LEU A 11 -7.04 0.02 12.13
C LEU A 11 -8.25 0.72 11.50
N LEU A 12 -9.26 -0.07 11.13
CA LEU A 12 -10.56 0.45 10.71
C LEU A 12 -11.37 0.84 11.95
N SER A 13 -11.31 2.10 12.36
CA SER A 13 -12.30 2.66 13.27
C SER A 13 -13.56 3.02 12.47
N SER A 14 -14.46 2.06 12.28
CA SER A 14 -15.81 2.36 11.81
C SER A 14 -16.58 3.05 12.94
N LEU A 15 -16.72 4.37 12.85
CA LEU A 15 -17.73 5.11 13.61
C LEU A 15 -19.09 4.73 13.02
N PHE A 16 -19.71 3.69 13.59
CA PHE A 16 -21.14 3.53 13.44
C PHE A 16 -21.78 4.70 14.19
N ALA A 17 -22.44 5.60 13.45
CA ALA A 17 -23.44 6.46 14.06
C ALA A 17 -24.50 5.51 14.62
N ASN A 18 -24.42 5.26 15.93
CA ASN A 18 -25.48 4.60 16.66
C ASN A 18 -26.62 5.59 16.62
N GLU A 19 -27.55 5.39 15.68
CA GLU A 19 -28.79 6.16 15.62
C GLU A 19 -29.49 5.90 16.95
N GLU A 20 -29.36 6.83 17.89
CA GLU A 20 -30.12 6.82 19.12
C GLU A 20 -31.58 6.79 18.72
N ASN A 21 -32.21 5.62 18.86
CA ASN A 21 -33.64 5.46 18.68
C ASN A 21 -34.32 6.58 19.47
N PRO A 22 -34.96 7.56 18.81
CA PRO A 22 -35.67 8.60 19.52
C PRO A 22 -36.70 7.89 20.39
N THR A 23 -36.60 8.06 21.71
CA THR A 23 -37.56 7.51 22.66
C THR A 23 -38.97 7.83 22.17
N PRO A 24 -39.85 6.83 22.02
CA PRO A 24 -41.17 7.03 21.46
C PRO A 24 -42.06 7.74 22.48
N ASN A 25 -41.92 9.06 22.57
CA ASN A 25 -42.82 9.89 23.35
C ASN A 25 -44.04 10.23 22.49
N ASN A 26 -45.16 9.59 22.84
CA ASN A 26 -46.52 10.06 22.59
C ASN A 26 -46.99 10.19 21.13
N LEU A 27 -46.65 9.24 20.27
CA LEU A 27 -47.49 8.99 19.11
C LEU A 27 -48.74 8.23 19.57
N LYS A 28 -49.89 8.91 19.55
CA LYS A 28 -51.21 8.30 19.72
C LYS A 28 -51.28 7.02 18.88
N PRO A 29 -51.74 5.88 19.42
CA PRO A 29 -51.91 4.68 18.63
C PRO A 29 -52.89 4.97 17.51
N SER A 30 -52.35 5.18 16.30
CA SER A 30 -53.15 5.13 15.08
C SER A 30 -53.79 3.75 15.07
N SER A 31 -55.12 3.69 15.03
CA SER A 31 -55.88 2.44 14.95
C SER A 31 -55.61 1.79 13.59
N GLN A 32 -54.42 1.22 13.43
CA GLN A 32 -54.15 0.30 12.35
C GLN A 32 -55.07 -0.89 12.59
N LYS A 33 -56.11 -0.99 11.75
CA LYS A 33 -56.93 -2.19 11.62
C LYS A 33 -55.96 -3.36 11.53
N LEU A 34 -55.97 -4.22 12.54
CA LEU A 34 -55.25 -5.47 12.57
C LEU A 34 -55.64 -6.26 11.32
N LEU A 35 -54.81 -6.15 10.27
CA LEU A 35 -54.88 -7.05 9.14
C LEU A 35 -54.75 -8.47 9.71
N PRO A 36 -55.62 -9.41 9.29
CA PRO A 36 -55.58 -10.78 9.80
C PRO A 36 -54.16 -11.31 9.65
N LYS A 37 -53.56 -11.74 10.77
CA LYS A 37 -52.24 -12.38 10.79
C LYS A 37 -52.23 -13.43 9.67
N PRO A 38 -51.36 -13.31 8.66
CA PRO A 38 -51.27 -14.33 7.63
C PRO A 38 -50.90 -15.65 8.30
N LYS A 39 -51.89 -16.56 8.39
CA LYS A 39 -51.71 -17.95 8.78
C LYS A 39 -50.99 -18.64 7.62
N GLY A 40 -49.69 -18.51 7.65
CA GLY A 40 -48.82 -19.04 6.62
C GLY A 40 -47.41 -18.58 6.91
N ARG A 41 -46.86 -19.00 8.06
CA ARG A 41 -45.40 -19.14 8.13
C ARG A 41 -45.09 -20.20 7.08
N SER A 42 -44.81 -19.75 5.85
CA SER A 42 -44.02 -20.50 4.91
C SER A 42 -42.72 -20.78 5.67
N GLN A 43 -42.67 -21.93 6.33
CA GLN A 43 -41.42 -22.53 6.74
C GLN A 43 -40.69 -22.74 5.42
N MET A 44 -39.88 -21.74 5.02
CA MET A 44 -38.89 -21.96 3.99
C MET A 44 -38.17 -23.24 4.40
N MET A 45 -38.14 -24.23 3.50
CA MET A 45 -37.50 -25.50 3.77
C MET A 45 -36.09 -25.22 4.30
N SER A 46 -35.73 -25.88 5.39
CA SER A 46 -34.38 -25.83 5.95
C SER A 46 -33.39 -26.18 4.84
N GLY A 47 -32.67 -25.19 4.32
CA GLY A 47 -31.72 -25.35 3.21
C GLY A 47 -31.95 -24.46 1.99
N TYR A 48 -32.97 -23.60 1.97
CA TYR A 48 -33.11 -22.63 0.87
C TYR A 48 -32.19 -21.42 1.08
N ASN A 49 -31.42 -21.05 0.05
CA ASN A 49 -30.57 -19.86 0.05
C ASN A 49 -31.46 -18.62 -0.03
N ALA A 50 -31.93 -18.12 1.11
CA ALA A 50 -32.73 -16.92 1.19
C ALA A 50 -31.86 -15.66 1.11
N PRO A 51 -32.32 -14.57 0.47
CA PRO A 51 -31.66 -13.27 0.55
C PRO A 51 -31.73 -12.71 1.99
N CYS A 52 -30.66 -12.02 2.41
CA CYS A 52 -30.48 -11.59 3.80
C CYS A 52 -30.87 -10.13 4.11
N ARG A 53 -31.16 -9.32 3.10
CA ARG A 53 -31.30 -7.87 3.30
C ARG A 53 -32.68 -7.49 3.84
N THR A 54 -32.71 -6.56 4.78
CA THR A 54 -33.91 -5.88 5.24
C THR A 54 -34.34 -4.89 4.15
N ASP A 55 -35.48 -5.14 3.51
CA ASP A 55 -36.00 -4.34 2.40
C ASP A 55 -36.71 -3.08 2.93
N VAL A 56 -36.25 -1.91 2.50
CA VAL A 56 -36.90 -0.62 2.76
C VAL A 56 -37.54 -0.20 1.43
N ARG A 57 -38.85 -0.43 1.29
CA ARG A 57 -39.57 -0.17 0.03
C ARG A 57 -39.38 1.28 -0.43
N GLU A 58 -39.10 1.44 -1.73
CA GLU A 58 -39.12 2.70 -2.49
C GLU A 58 -38.01 3.72 -2.15
N SER A 59 -36.92 3.29 -1.50
CA SER A 59 -35.76 4.16 -1.25
C SER A 59 -34.59 3.83 -2.16
N TRP A 60 -33.89 4.85 -2.62
CA TRP A 60 -32.58 4.68 -3.25
C TRP A 60 -31.59 4.33 -2.14
N ASP A 61 -31.24 3.05 -1.98
CA ASP A 61 -30.26 2.60 -0.98
C ASP A 61 -28.84 2.90 -1.47
N LEU A 62 -28.52 4.19 -1.46
CA LEU A 62 -27.21 4.74 -1.78
C LEU A 62 -26.43 4.93 -0.48
N PHE A 63 -25.19 4.47 -0.46
CA PHE A 63 -24.28 4.72 0.64
C PHE A 63 -22.98 5.38 0.16
N THR A 64 -22.41 6.20 1.04
CA THR A 64 -21.08 6.76 0.89
C THR A 64 -20.28 6.45 2.14
N SER A 65 -18.99 6.21 1.97
CA SER A 65 -18.05 5.99 3.06
C SER A 65 -16.77 6.76 2.79
N ALA A 66 -16.20 7.36 3.82
CA ALA A 66 -14.92 8.01 3.77
C ALA A 66 -14.09 7.54 4.96
N SER A 67 -12.79 7.36 4.74
CA SER A 67 -11.85 6.95 5.78
C SER A 67 -10.54 7.68 5.60
N PHE A 68 -10.00 8.20 6.69
CA PHE A 68 -8.63 8.68 6.74
C PHE A 68 -7.68 7.51 6.94
N LEU A 69 -6.59 7.49 6.19
CA LEU A 69 -5.56 6.47 6.27
C LEU A 69 -4.28 7.08 6.82
N TYR A 70 -3.58 6.32 7.67
CA TYR A 70 -2.23 6.67 8.10
C TYR A 70 -1.34 5.45 7.89
N TRP A 71 -0.68 5.41 6.73
CA TRP A 71 0.05 4.24 6.25
C TRP A 71 1.52 4.56 6.02
N GLN A 72 2.39 3.61 6.34
CA GLN A 72 3.80 3.67 5.99
C GLN A 72 4.00 2.95 4.66
N MET A 73 4.50 3.66 3.66
CA MET A 73 4.94 3.03 2.41
C MET A 73 6.40 2.61 2.59
N SER A 74 6.71 1.35 2.35
CA SER A 74 8.08 0.83 2.36
C SER A 74 8.41 0.17 1.04
N GLN A 75 9.67 0.22 0.65
CA GLN A 75 10.21 -0.50 -0.50
C GLN A 75 11.53 -1.15 -0.08
N ASP A 76 11.69 -2.42 -0.43
CA ASP A 76 12.93 -3.15 -0.20
C ASP A 76 14.03 -2.67 -1.16
N ASN A 77 15.29 -2.94 -0.82
CA ASN A 77 16.47 -2.53 -1.57
C ASN A 77 16.61 -1.00 -1.72
N MET A 78 16.26 -0.28 -0.65
CA MET A 78 16.42 1.17 -0.54
C MET A 78 17.59 1.51 0.41
N GLU A 79 18.66 0.71 0.36
CA GLU A 79 19.92 1.03 1.03
C GLU A 79 20.62 2.15 0.26
N ILE A 80 21.01 3.21 0.96
CA ILE A 80 21.69 4.37 0.40
C ILE A 80 23.17 4.03 0.20
N ALA A 81 23.84 3.61 1.28
CA ALA A 81 25.28 3.40 1.29
C ALA A 81 25.68 2.31 2.29
N PHE A 82 26.86 1.73 2.10
CA PHE A 82 27.58 1.04 3.16
C PHE A 82 28.48 2.06 3.86
N ALA A 83 28.31 2.21 5.16
CA ALA A 83 29.17 3.04 6.00
C ALA A 83 30.19 2.14 6.69
N ASP A 84 31.47 2.39 6.45
CA ASP A 84 32.56 1.65 7.08
C ASP A 84 33.29 2.55 8.08
N GLU A 85 33.72 1.95 9.18
CA GLU A 85 34.43 2.62 10.28
C GLU A 85 35.95 2.62 10.06
N LEU A 86 36.44 1.99 8.99
CA LEU A 86 37.87 2.00 8.67
C LEU A 86 38.33 3.38 8.20
N ASN A 87 39.56 3.73 8.58
CA ASN A 87 40.23 4.91 8.03
C ASN A 87 40.47 4.71 6.52
N VAL A 88 40.35 5.77 5.74
CA VAL A 88 40.51 5.75 4.28
C VAL A 88 41.88 5.22 3.86
N ASP A 89 42.93 5.55 4.60
CA ASP A 89 44.30 5.07 4.37
C ASP A 89 44.44 3.54 4.51
N ALA A 90 43.47 2.89 5.15
CA ALA A 90 43.48 1.44 5.33
C ALA A 90 42.92 0.68 4.12
N TYR A 91 42.29 1.31 3.12
CA TYR A 91 41.75 0.58 1.96
C TYR A 91 42.86 0.18 0.98
N THR A 92 43.47 -0.97 1.25
CA THR A 92 44.29 -1.69 0.27
C THR A 92 43.43 -2.69 -0.52
N VAL A 93 43.91 -3.09 -1.71
CA VAL A 93 43.20 -3.86 -2.77
C VAL A 93 42.52 -5.18 -2.30
N ASN A 94 42.69 -5.61 -1.05
CA ASN A 94 42.11 -6.85 -0.50
C ASN A 94 41.27 -6.65 0.78
N ASN A 95 40.98 -5.43 1.19
CA ASN A 95 40.21 -5.23 2.41
C ASN A 95 38.72 -5.47 2.19
N GLN A 96 38.18 -6.38 3.01
CA GLN A 96 36.74 -6.59 3.10
C GLN A 96 36.13 -5.37 3.78
N VAL A 97 35.27 -4.64 3.06
CA VAL A 97 34.43 -3.59 3.62
C VAL A 97 33.57 -4.22 4.71
N LYS A 98 33.76 -3.81 5.97
CA LYS A 98 33.00 -4.30 7.12
C LYS A 98 32.21 -3.13 7.69
N GLY A 99 31.16 -2.77 6.96
CA GLY A 99 30.32 -1.63 7.28
C GLY A 99 28.87 -2.00 7.62
N ASN A 100 28.18 -1.06 8.26
CA ASN A 100 26.72 -1.11 8.42
C ASN A 100 26.06 -0.55 7.16
N THR A 101 24.92 -1.11 6.77
CA THR A 101 24.08 -0.54 5.72
C THR A 101 23.30 0.65 6.27
N VAL A 102 23.29 1.76 5.55
CA VAL A 102 22.40 2.88 5.81
C VAL A 102 21.20 2.74 4.89
N ALA A 103 20.02 2.50 5.45
CA ALA A 103 18.78 2.37 4.71
C ALA A 103 17.88 3.59 4.85
N MET A 104 17.00 3.80 3.86
CA MET A 104 15.94 4.80 3.93
C MET A 104 15.06 4.61 5.17
N ASN A 105 14.79 5.71 5.88
CA ASN A 105 13.80 5.73 6.96
C ASN A 105 12.42 6.10 6.41
N PHE A 106 11.52 5.12 6.36
CA PHE A 106 10.15 5.32 5.91
C PHE A 106 9.29 5.94 7.02
N SER A 107 8.58 7.02 6.70
CA SER A 107 7.64 7.65 7.64
C SER A 107 6.19 7.27 7.32
N PHE A 108 5.31 7.33 8.32
CA PHE A 108 3.88 7.22 8.10
C PHE A 108 3.34 8.45 7.37
N LEU A 109 2.49 8.20 6.38
CA LEU A 109 1.93 9.20 5.49
C LEU A 109 0.41 9.21 5.61
N PRO A 110 -0.21 10.40 5.60
CA PRO A 110 -1.65 10.52 5.53
C PRO A 110 -2.15 10.13 4.13
N GLY A 111 -3.31 9.49 4.08
CA GLY A 111 -4.03 9.15 2.87
C GLY A 111 -5.53 9.20 3.10
N PHE A 112 -6.30 8.96 2.05
CA PHE A 112 -7.75 8.85 2.18
C PHE A 112 -8.30 7.73 1.31
N LYS A 113 -9.44 7.22 1.74
CA LYS A 113 -10.24 6.25 1.01
C LYS A 113 -11.66 6.74 0.98
N VAL A 114 -12.27 6.76 -0.19
CA VAL A 114 -13.68 7.10 -0.38
C VAL A 114 -14.35 5.98 -1.14
N ALA A 115 -15.57 5.64 -0.75
CA ALA A 115 -16.37 4.63 -1.39
C ALA A 115 -17.78 5.13 -1.62
N LEU A 116 -18.34 4.79 -2.78
CA LEU A 116 -19.74 4.98 -3.13
C LEU A 116 -20.33 3.62 -3.44
N GLY A 117 -21.56 3.39 -3.02
CA GLY A 117 -22.24 2.16 -3.37
C GLY A 117 -23.74 2.32 -3.45
N VAL A 118 -24.34 1.33 -4.09
CA VAL A 118 -25.77 1.20 -4.27
C VAL A 118 -26.16 -0.24 -4.01
N CYS A 119 -27.23 -0.40 -3.23
CA CYS A 119 -27.85 -1.68 -2.99
C CYS A 119 -29.16 -1.73 -3.80
N THR A 120 -29.24 -2.62 -4.79
CA THR A 120 -30.41 -2.73 -5.65
C THR A 120 -31.47 -3.59 -5.00
N ASP A 121 -32.72 -3.13 -5.05
CA ASP A 121 -33.86 -3.92 -4.56
C ASP A 121 -34.16 -5.09 -5.50
N HIS A 122 -33.82 -4.94 -6.78
CA HIS A 122 -33.86 -6.04 -7.73
C HIS A 122 -32.71 -7.01 -7.43
N ASP A 123 -33.07 -8.22 -7.01
CA ASP A 123 -32.17 -9.34 -6.72
C ASP A 123 -31.12 -9.16 -5.62
N PHE A 124 -31.15 -8.07 -4.84
CA PHE A 124 -30.23 -7.83 -3.72
C PHE A 124 -28.74 -7.77 -4.14
N TRP A 125 -28.46 -7.13 -5.27
CA TRP A 125 -27.09 -6.85 -5.67
C TRP A 125 -26.58 -5.59 -4.97
N ASP A 126 -25.36 -5.69 -4.45
CA ASP A 126 -24.64 -4.58 -3.85
C ASP A 126 -23.45 -4.22 -4.77
N ALA A 127 -23.48 -3.03 -5.35
CA ALA A 127 -22.38 -2.49 -6.12
C ALA A 127 -21.62 -1.46 -5.27
N LYS A 128 -20.28 -1.56 -5.24
CA LYS A 128 -19.40 -0.66 -4.51
C LYS A 128 -18.23 -0.23 -5.38
N PHE A 129 -17.97 1.07 -5.43
CA PHE A 129 -16.80 1.66 -6.05
C PHE A 129 -15.97 2.34 -4.95
N GLU A 130 -14.67 2.10 -4.93
CA GLU A 130 -13.76 2.58 -3.89
C GLU A 130 -12.52 3.18 -4.55
N TYR A 131 -12.14 4.38 -4.11
CA TYR A 131 -10.92 5.06 -4.51
C TYR A 131 -10.04 5.29 -3.29
N THR A 132 -8.79 4.85 -3.37
CA THR A 132 -7.78 5.01 -2.33
C THR A 132 -6.62 5.82 -2.87
N MET A 133 -6.25 6.88 -2.16
CA MET A 133 -5.13 7.75 -2.49
C MET A 133 -4.14 7.79 -1.33
N LEU A 134 -2.86 7.54 -1.62
CA LEU A 134 -1.77 7.66 -0.67
C LEU A 134 -0.56 8.28 -1.36
N HIS A 135 -0.25 9.53 -1.03
CA HIS A 135 0.87 10.26 -1.61
C HIS A 135 1.80 10.72 -0.49
N GLY A 136 3.11 10.64 -0.73
CA GLY A 136 4.05 11.20 0.21
C GLY A 136 5.49 11.19 -0.27
N THR A 137 6.35 11.68 0.60
CA THR A 137 7.79 11.80 0.36
C THR A 137 8.50 11.42 1.65
N SER A 138 9.49 10.54 1.52
CA SER A 138 10.44 10.20 2.58
C SER A 138 11.82 10.66 2.15
N SER A 139 12.57 11.22 3.09
CA SER A 139 13.94 11.64 2.86
C SER A 139 14.82 11.07 3.96
N SER A 140 16.06 10.76 3.60
CA SER A 140 17.08 10.32 4.54
C SER A 140 18.42 10.89 4.10
N ALA A 141 19.22 11.31 5.06
CA ALA A 141 20.56 11.81 4.80
C ALA A 141 21.48 11.24 5.86
N THR A 142 22.69 10.91 5.45
CA THR A 142 23.74 10.42 6.33
C THR A 142 25.07 11.07 5.96
N SER A 143 25.90 11.24 6.97
CA SER A 143 27.32 11.52 6.79
C SER A 143 28.08 10.28 7.23
N GLY A 144 29.29 10.09 6.68
CA GLY A 144 30.21 9.03 7.10
C GLY A 144 30.30 8.89 8.62
N VAL A 145 30.46 7.66 9.10
CA VAL A 145 30.64 7.35 10.53
C VAL A 145 32.07 7.73 10.92
N PHE A 146 32.33 8.13 12.16
CA PHE A 146 33.70 8.41 12.58
C PHE A 146 34.59 7.17 12.45
N ALA A 147 35.79 7.36 11.90
CA ALA A 147 36.75 6.28 11.75
C ALA A 147 37.17 5.74 13.13
N GLN A 148 37.38 4.43 13.23
CA GLN A 148 37.70 3.77 14.49
C GLN A 148 38.98 4.38 15.11
N GLY A 149 38.84 5.00 16.28
CA GLY A 149 39.95 5.65 16.98
C GLY A 149 40.24 7.09 16.57
N SER A 150 39.41 7.70 15.71
CA SER A 150 39.45 9.12 15.36
C SER A 150 38.17 9.83 15.80
N THR A 151 38.29 11.05 16.35
CA THR A 151 37.14 11.93 16.64
C THR A 151 36.86 12.90 15.52
N ASP A 152 37.78 13.05 14.57
CA ASP A 152 37.80 14.16 13.62
C ASP A 152 37.69 13.66 12.16
N GLU A 153 37.99 12.39 11.90
CA GLU A 153 37.91 11.79 10.57
C GLU A 153 36.65 10.93 10.44
N LYS A 154 35.88 11.16 9.36
CA LYS A 154 34.74 10.32 8.99
C LYS A 154 35.23 9.26 8.00
N GLY A 155 34.91 8.00 8.29
CA GLY A 155 35.03 6.89 7.37
C GLY A 155 34.18 7.07 6.11
N PRO A 156 34.54 6.38 5.02
CA PRO A 156 33.90 6.56 3.73
C PRO A 156 32.50 5.93 3.67
N LEU A 157 31.67 6.49 2.82
CA LEU A 157 30.42 5.90 2.35
C LEU A 157 30.65 5.28 0.97
N PHE A 158 30.32 4.00 0.84
CA PHE A 158 30.31 3.30 -0.44
C PHE A 158 28.89 3.33 -1.02
N PRO A 159 28.70 3.90 -2.23
CA PRO A 159 27.38 4.05 -2.82
C PRO A 159 26.83 2.67 -3.24
N VAL A 160 25.55 2.41 -2.95
CA VAL A 160 24.84 1.20 -3.44
C VAL A 160 24.17 1.47 -4.78
N TRP A 161 23.86 2.74 -5.04
CA TRP A 161 23.22 3.20 -6.28
C TRP A 161 24.22 3.72 -7.29
N GLY A 162 23.88 3.56 -8.57
CA GLY A 162 24.66 4.08 -9.70
C GLY A 162 25.52 3.02 -10.37
N ASN A 163 26.22 3.43 -11.44
CA ASN A 163 27.07 2.53 -12.20
C ASN A 163 28.50 2.60 -11.63
N VAL A 164 29.06 1.45 -11.26
CA VAL A 164 30.46 1.35 -10.78
C VAL A 164 31.47 1.92 -11.78
N ALA A 165 31.20 1.86 -13.08
CA ALA A 165 32.06 2.43 -14.11
C ALA A 165 32.04 3.97 -14.13
N THR A 166 30.95 4.60 -13.67
CA THR A 166 30.85 6.07 -13.55
C THR A 166 31.33 6.56 -12.20
N LEU A 167 31.10 5.78 -11.14
CA LEU A 167 31.51 6.12 -9.78
C LEU A 167 33.00 5.84 -9.55
N GLY A 168 33.61 4.92 -10.31
CA GLY A 168 35.03 4.59 -10.19
C GLY A 168 35.38 4.08 -8.79
N GLU A 169 36.57 4.42 -8.32
CA GLU A 169 37.03 4.15 -6.95
C GLU A 169 36.56 5.22 -5.95
N ASN A 170 35.64 6.12 -6.34
CA ASN A 170 35.26 7.24 -5.47
C ASN A 170 34.53 6.76 -4.21
N VAL A 171 34.96 7.33 -3.09
CA VAL A 171 34.29 7.27 -1.79
C VAL A 171 33.64 8.60 -1.47
N PHE A 172 32.53 8.57 -0.74
CA PHE A 172 31.73 9.76 -0.46
C PHE A 172 31.68 10.04 1.03
N ASN A 173 31.64 11.31 1.42
CA ASN A 173 31.55 11.69 2.83
C ASN A 173 30.10 11.92 3.27
N ASN A 174 29.21 12.26 2.33
CA ASN A 174 27.79 12.47 2.57
C ASN A 174 26.96 11.74 1.50
N ALA A 175 25.82 11.20 1.93
CA ALA A 175 24.82 10.63 1.05
C ALA A 175 23.42 11.10 1.47
N SER A 176 22.58 11.42 0.51
CA SER A 176 21.17 11.75 0.76
C SER A 176 20.29 11.07 -0.27
N GLU A 177 19.11 10.65 0.17
CA GLU A 177 18.11 10.01 -0.66
C GLU A 177 16.76 10.66 -0.40
N ASN A 178 16.05 10.97 -1.48
CA ASN A 178 14.68 11.47 -1.47
C ASN A 178 13.82 10.53 -2.30
N TRP A 179 12.85 9.90 -1.66
CA TRP A 179 11.88 9.02 -2.31
C TRP A 179 10.49 9.63 -2.24
N ARG A 180 9.91 9.89 -3.41
CA ARG A 180 8.52 10.32 -3.56
C ARG A 180 7.70 9.18 -4.15
N SER A 181 6.61 8.82 -3.48
CA SER A 181 5.71 7.76 -3.90
C SER A 181 4.27 8.24 -3.91
N ASN A 182 3.59 8.01 -5.02
CA ASN A 182 2.17 8.27 -5.19
C ASN A 182 1.48 6.96 -5.57
N LEU A 183 0.54 6.51 -4.74
CA LEU A 183 -0.29 5.34 -4.95
C LEU A 183 -1.75 5.76 -5.11
N ASP A 184 -2.37 5.31 -6.19
CA ASP A 184 -3.77 5.51 -6.50
C ASP A 184 -4.39 4.15 -6.84
N VAL A 185 -5.42 3.74 -6.10
CA VAL A 185 -6.12 2.45 -6.30
C VAL A 185 -7.59 2.72 -6.53
N ILE A 186 -8.15 2.11 -7.56
CA ILE A 186 -9.58 2.09 -7.86
C ILE A 186 -10.07 0.66 -7.84
N ASP A 187 -11.08 0.38 -7.01
CA ASP A 187 -11.73 -0.91 -6.88
C ASP A 187 -13.22 -0.78 -7.23
N GLY A 188 -13.70 -1.58 -8.18
CA GLY A 188 -15.12 -1.71 -8.49
C GLY A 188 -15.57 -3.13 -8.21
N VAL A 189 -16.57 -3.32 -7.35
CA VAL A 189 -17.00 -4.64 -6.88
C VAL A 189 -18.52 -4.73 -6.93
N LEU A 190 -19.00 -5.88 -7.42
CA LEU A 190 -20.40 -6.28 -7.41
C LEU A 190 -20.52 -7.53 -6.54
N SER A 191 -21.49 -7.56 -5.64
CA SER A 191 -21.65 -8.67 -4.69
C SER A 191 -23.12 -8.94 -4.38
N ARG A 192 -23.40 -10.13 -3.85
CA ARG A 192 -24.74 -10.51 -3.43
C ARG A 192 -24.67 -11.37 -2.19
N LYS A 193 -25.50 -11.08 -1.19
CA LYS A 193 -25.54 -11.82 0.09
C LYS A 193 -26.56 -12.96 0.03
N TYR A 194 -26.16 -14.14 0.47
CA TYR A 194 -27.00 -15.33 0.56
C TYR A 194 -26.83 -16.00 1.92
N TYR A 195 -27.91 -16.55 2.47
CA TYR A 195 -27.80 -17.48 3.60
C TYR A 195 -27.49 -18.88 3.11
N VAL A 196 -26.54 -19.54 3.78
CA VAL A 196 -26.25 -20.96 3.59
C VAL A 196 -26.61 -21.68 4.90
N GLY A 197 -27.82 -22.26 4.95
CA GLY A 197 -28.35 -22.84 6.19
C GLY A 197 -28.83 -21.79 7.19
N LYS A 198 -28.67 -22.05 8.50
CA LYS A 198 -29.20 -21.19 9.58
C LYS A 198 -28.18 -20.22 10.18
N SER A 199 -26.89 -20.49 9.96
CA SER A 199 -25.80 -19.87 10.72
C SER A 199 -24.73 -19.26 9.84
N LEU A 200 -24.73 -19.49 8.52
CA LEU A 200 -23.69 -18.98 7.63
C LEU A 200 -24.31 -17.95 6.67
N LEU A 201 -23.77 -16.74 6.70
CA LEU A 201 -23.95 -15.73 5.66
C LEU A 201 -22.78 -15.84 4.68
N PHE A 202 -23.10 -15.89 3.40
CA PHE A 202 -22.13 -16.01 2.32
C PHE A 202 -22.32 -14.88 1.32
N GLN A 203 -21.25 -14.14 1.04
CA GLN A 203 -21.27 -13.04 0.09
C GLN A 203 -20.03 -13.15 -0.81
N PRO A 204 -20.16 -13.62 -2.06
CA PRO A 204 -19.08 -13.62 -3.04
C PRO A 204 -19.09 -12.31 -3.83
N PRO A 205 -18.12 -11.40 -3.64
CA PRO A 205 -17.92 -10.25 -4.49
C PRO A 205 -17.02 -10.59 -5.66
N PHE A 206 -17.32 -10.02 -6.82
CA PHE A 206 -16.44 -10.04 -7.99
C PHE A 206 -16.36 -8.65 -8.59
N GLY A 207 -15.24 -8.33 -9.21
CA GLY A 207 -14.97 -6.97 -9.61
C GLY A 207 -13.72 -6.81 -10.44
N ALA A 208 -13.28 -5.57 -10.54
CA ALA A 208 -12.03 -5.19 -11.17
C ALA A 208 -11.28 -4.22 -10.27
N ARG A 209 -9.95 -4.28 -10.34
CA ARG A 209 -9.03 -3.41 -9.64
C ARG A 209 -8.10 -2.76 -10.64
N ALA A 210 -7.90 -1.46 -10.49
CA ALA A 210 -6.90 -0.69 -11.20
C ALA A 210 -5.99 0.02 -10.21
N THR A 211 -4.70 0.08 -10.51
CA THR A 211 -3.73 0.75 -9.64
C THR A 211 -2.73 1.54 -10.47
N TRP A 212 -2.37 2.72 -9.98
CA TRP A 212 -1.30 3.54 -10.52
C TRP A 212 -0.30 3.81 -9.41
N ILE A 213 0.98 3.58 -9.71
CA ILE A 213 2.08 3.86 -8.79
C ILE A 213 3.10 4.71 -9.53
N LEU A 214 3.39 5.89 -8.98
CA LEU A 214 4.46 6.75 -9.45
C LEU A 214 5.51 6.87 -8.35
N GLN A 215 6.73 6.48 -8.67
CA GLN A 215 7.86 6.55 -7.76
C GLN A 215 8.95 7.39 -8.39
N ASN A 216 9.53 8.29 -7.61
CA ASN A 216 10.71 9.04 -7.99
C ASN A 216 11.72 8.92 -6.85
N VAL A 217 12.89 8.39 -7.15
CA VAL A 217 14.03 8.29 -6.24
C VAL A 217 15.07 9.28 -6.73
N HIS A 218 15.61 10.07 -5.82
CA HIS A 218 16.75 10.93 -6.07
C HIS A 218 17.79 10.66 -4.99
N VAL A 219 18.93 10.08 -5.39
CA VAL A 219 20.07 9.83 -4.53
C VAL A 219 21.18 10.79 -4.92
N GLN A 220 21.77 11.46 -3.94
CA GLN A 220 22.92 12.32 -4.11
C GLN A 220 24.04 11.86 -3.18
N TYR A 221 25.22 11.65 -3.77
CA TYR A 221 26.46 11.42 -3.03
C TYR A 221 27.40 12.60 -3.26
N VAL A 222 28.05 13.04 -2.18
CA VAL A 222 29.02 14.13 -2.21
C VAL A 222 30.33 13.62 -1.65
N ASN A 223 31.43 13.94 -2.34
CA ASN A 223 32.79 13.82 -1.81
C ASN A 223 33.42 15.20 -1.79
N SER A 224 33.63 15.75 -0.59
CA SER A 224 34.25 17.07 -0.41
C SER A 224 35.47 17.05 0.52
N SER A 225 35.89 15.87 1.00
CA SER A 225 36.84 15.79 2.12
C SER A 225 37.96 14.76 1.94
N PHE A 226 37.84 13.82 1.02
CA PHE A 226 38.88 12.82 0.80
C PHE A 226 39.85 13.31 -0.27
N THR A 227 41.07 13.65 0.13
CA THR A 227 42.11 14.25 -0.74
C THR A 227 42.70 13.27 -1.74
N ASP A 228 42.63 11.97 -1.45
CA ASP A 228 43.16 10.91 -2.31
C ASP A 228 42.18 10.50 -3.43
N PHE A 229 40.95 11.03 -3.39
CA PHE A 229 39.89 10.76 -4.36
C PHE A 229 39.47 12.07 -5.03
N THR A 230 38.95 11.99 -6.25
CA THR A 230 38.52 13.19 -6.96
C THR A 230 37.26 13.75 -6.28
N PRO A 231 37.29 15.01 -5.80
CA PRO A 231 36.09 15.65 -5.29
C PRO A 231 35.02 15.71 -6.37
N GLY A 232 33.78 15.45 -5.96
CA GLY A 232 32.70 15.32 -6.92
C GLY A 232 31.34 15.07 -6.28
N THR A 233 30.31 15.26 -7.09
CA THR A 233 28.92 14.98 -6.73
C THR A 233 28.33 14.00 -7.72
N ALA A 234 27.75 12.91 -7.20
CA ALA A 234 27.03 11.93 -7.99
C ALA A 234 25.53 12.06 -7.71
N ASP A 235 24.77 12.47 -8.72
CA ASP A 235 23.32 12.56 -8.65
C ASP A 235 22.68 11.44 -9.48
N ILE A 236 21.82 10.65 -8.84
CA ILE A 236 21.12 9.53 -9.47
C ILE A 236 19.63 9.78 -9.34
N TYR A 237 18.95 9.83 -10.47
CA TYR A 237 17.52 10.00 -10.59
C TYR A 237 16.91 8.75 -11.19
N GLU A 238 16.01 8.12 -10.45
CA GLU A 238 15.19 7.02 -10.96
C GLU A 238 13.72 7.41 -10.90
N ARG A 239 13.03 7.21 -12.03
CA ARG A 239 11.61 7.44 -12.14
C ARG A 239 10.93 6.17 -12.65
N THR A 240 10.01 5.67 -11.83
CA THR A 240 9.21 4.49 -12.14
C THR A 240 7.75 4.88 -12.21
N HIS A 241 7.11 4.53 -13.33
CA HIS A 241 5.67 4.68 -13.51
C HIS A 241 5.07 3.31 -13.82
N CYS A 242 4.23 2.80 -12.93
CA CYS A 242 3.47 1.59 -13.19
C CYS A 242 1.97 1.84 -13.19
N TRP A 243 1.27 1.07 -14.02
CA TRP A 243 -0.17 0.93 -13.93
C TRP A 243 -0.52 -0.55 -14.00
N SER A 244 -1.58 -0.93 -13.31
CA SER A 244 -2.10 -2.29 -13.32
C SER A 244 -3.61 -2.30 -13.43
N LEU A 245 -4.14 -3.36 -14.05
CA LEU A 245 -5.57 -3.60 -14.21
C LEU A 245 -5.84 -5.10 -14.20
N GLY A 246 -6.89 -5.54 -13.53
CA GLY A 246 -7.31 -6.93 -13.61
C GLY A 246 -8.57 -7.27 -12.82
N PRO A 247 -9.09 -8.50 -13.03
CA PRO A 247 -10.22 -9.00 -12.26
C PRO A 247 -9.84 -9.25 -10.80
N ARG A 248 -10.84 -9.10 -9.93
CA ARG A 248 -10.78 -9.38 -8.49
C ARG A 248 -11.96 -10.25 -8.09
N ALA A 249 -11.72 -11.24 -7.24
CA ALA A 249 -12.75 -12.06 -6.63
C ALA A 249 -12.50 -12.14 -5.13
N MET A 250 -13.57 -12.10 -4.35
CA MET A 250 -13.51 -12.21 -2.89
C MET A 250 -14.56 -13.19 -2.38
N LEU A 251 -14.44 -13.53 -1.11
CA LEU A 251 -15.31 -14.44 -0.39
C LEU A 251 -15.46 -13.89 1.02
N LEU A 252 -16.66 -13.42 1.37
CA LEU A 252 -16.98 -13.00 2.72
C LEU A 252 -17.91 -14.05 3.34
N THR A 253 -17.57 -14.47 4.55
CA THR A 253 -18.32 -15.44 5.32
C THR A 253 -18.54 -14.94 6.74
N ASP A 254 -19.78 -14.95 7.20
CA ASP A 254 -20.11 -14.68 8.61
C ASP A 254 -20.83 -15.89 9.20
N TRP A 255 -20.27 -16.44 10.27
CA TRP A 255 -20.74 -17.64 10.97
C TRP A 255 -21.30 -17.26 12.33
N VAL A 256 -22.60 -17.41 12.52
CA VAL A 256 -23.29 -17.20 13.79
C VAL A 256 -23.41 -18.53 14.53
N ILE A 257 -22.54 -18.73 15.54
CA ILE A 257 -22.40 -20.01 16.26
C ILE A 257 -23.42 -20.13 17.41
N GLY A 258 -24.13 -19.03 17.72
CA GLY A 258 -25.13 -18.94 18.80
C GLY A 258 -24.60 -18.19 20.02
N GLN A 259 -25.48 -17.84 20.95
CA GLN A 259 -25.14 -17.10 22.19
C GLN A 259 -24.44 -15.74 21.95
N GLY A 260 -24.67 -15.13 20.79
CA GLY A 260 -24.05 -13.85 20.41
C GLY A 260 -22.62 -13.96 19.86
N LEU A 261 -22.04 -15.16 19.78
CA LEU A 261 -20.73 -15.37 19.17
C LEU A 261 -20.85 -15.43 17.64
N ARG A 262 -19.98 -14.66 16.97
CA ARG A 262 -19.81 -14.71 15.51
C ARG A 262 -18.34 -14.86 15.12
N PHE A 263 -18.10 -15.63 14.08
CA PHE A 263 -16.81 -15.72 13.39
C PHE A 263 -16.98 -15.14 11.99
N PHE A 264 -16.09 -14.26 11.57
CA PHE A 264 -16.11 -13.70 10.23
C PHE A 264 -14.79 -13.96 9.53
N GLY A 265 -14.87 -14.19 8.23
CA GLY A 265 -13.72 -14.46 7.39
C GLY A 265 -13.89 -13.82 6.03
N THR A 266 -12.87 -13.11 5.59
CA THR A 266 -12.74 -12.56 4.25
C THR A 266 -11.52 -13.16 3.59
N ALA A 267 -11.69 -13.73 2.39
CA ALA A 267 -10.58 -14.17 1.55
C ALA A 267 -10.76 -13.56 0.16
N GLY A 268 -9.73 -12.97 -0.40
CA GLY A 268 -9.77 -12.31 -1.68
C GLY A 268 -8.52 -12.59 -2.50
N GLY A 269 -8.68 -12.52 -3.81
CA GLY A 269 -7.55 -12.53 -4.71
C GLY A 269 -7.82 -11.69 -5.95
N ASP A 270 -6.76 -11.18 -6.53
CA ASP A 270 -6.80 -10.49 -7.81
C ASP A 270 -5.66 -10.95 -8.72
N LEU A 271 -5.88 -10.77 -10.02
CA LEU A 271 -4.92 -11.09 -11.07
C LEU A 271 -4.70 -9.85 -11.92
N LEU A 272 -3.66 -9.08 -11.66
CA LEU A 272 -3.41 -7.79 -12.29
C LEU A 272 -2.36 -7.90 -13.40
N TYR A 273 -2.73 -7.49 -14.60
CA TYR A 273 -1.76 -7.17 -15.64
C TYR A 273 -1.11 -5.84 -15.28
N THR A 274 0.22 -5.83 -15.09
CA THR A 274 0.96 -4.65 -14.66
C THR A 274 2.03 -4.29 -15.68
N LYS A 275 2.12 -3.00 -16.01
CA LYS A 275 3.13 -2.46 -16.93
C LYS A 275 3.98 -1.40 -16.25
N TYR A 276 5.28 -1.59 -16.30
CA TYR A 276 6.30 -0.70 -15.76
C TYR A 276 6.92 0.14 -16.86
N LYS A 277 7.23 1.39 -16.53
CA LYS A 277 8.11 2.26 -17.32
C LYS A 277 9.17 2.76 -16.36
N LEU A 278 10.39 2.27 -16.52
CA LEU A 278 11.56 2.68 -15.74
C LEU A 278 12.37 3.70 -16.53
N GLN A 279 12.82 4.76 -15.88
CA GLN A 279 13.75 5.74 -16.44
C GLN A 279 14.82 6.02 -15.40
N THR A 280 16.08 5.76 -15.77
CA THR A 280 17.23 5.98 -14.87
C THR A 280 18.18 6.97 -15.54
N LYS A 281 18.51 8.02 -14.81
CA LYS A 281 19.47 9.05 -15.21
C LYS A 281 20.50 9.18 -14.10
N THR A 282 21.77 9.03 -14.44
CA THR A 282 22.89 9.22 -13.52
C THR A 282 23.77 10.32 -14.05
N ASN A 283 23.97 11.35 -13.25
CA ASN A 283 24.85 12.47 -13.53
C ASN A 283 26.00 12.41 -12.54
N PHE A 284 27.22 12.40 -13.06
CA PHE A 284 28.41 12.49 -12.23
C PHE A 284 29.16 13.77 -12.59
N ILE A 285 29.23 14.68 -11.63
CA ILE A 285 29.84 16.00 -11.79
C ILE A 285 31.18 15.97 -11.07
N LEU A 286 32.25 15.94 -11.86
CA LEU A 286 33.61 16.10 -11.39
C LEU A 286 33.98 17.57 -11.37
N GLU A 287 34.60 18.03 -10.27
CA GLU A 287 34.93 19.44 -10.08
C GLU A 287 35.92 19.96 -11.14
N GLU A 288 36.80 19.09 -11.66
CA GLU A 288 37.85 19.46 -12.63
C GLU A 288 37.55 19.11 -14.10
N SER A 289 36.65 18.16 -14.41
CA SER A 289 36.52 17.61 -15.78
C SER A 289 35.13 17.71 -16.43
N GLY A 290 34.16 18.33 -15.76
CA GLY A 290 32.79 18.48 -16.27
C GLY A 290 31.86 17.30 -15.95
N GLU A 291 30.62 17.37 -16.47
CA GLU A 291 29.56 16.39 -16.18
C GLU A 291 29.65 15.18 -17.12
N THR A 292 29.77 13.99 -16.55
CA THR A 292 29.52 12.73 -17.26
C THR A 292 28.11 12.26 -16.95
N ALA A 293 27.22 12.36 -17.94
CA ALA A 293 25.83 11.93 -17.82
C ALA A 293 25.65 10.56 -18.49
N PHE A 294 25.24 9.57 -17.70
CA PHE A 294 24.79 8.28 -18.20
C PHE A 294 23.26 8.22 -18.16
N PHE A 295 22.68 7.90 -19.31
CA PHE A 295 21.24 7.77 -19.45
C PHE A 295 20.91 6.36 -19.92
N ILE A 296 20.25 5.58 -19.05
CA ILE A 296 19.68 4.30 -19.46
C ILE A 296 18.28 4.58 -19.99
N GLY A 297 18.10 4.25 -21.27
CA GLY A 297 16.83 4.39 -21.96
C GLY A 297 15.69 3.62 -21.29
N LYS A 298 14.48 4.12 -21.54
CA LYS A 298 13.22 3.64 -20.95
C LYS A 298 13.02 2.13 -21.14
N GLU A 299 13.09 1.38 -20.06
CA GLU A 299 12.72 -0.04 -20.07
C GLU A 299 11.21 -0.19 -19.82
N VAL A 300 10.57 -1.07 -20.58
CA VAL A 300 9.15 -1.38 -20.44
C VAL A 300 9.01 -2.86 -20.12
N VAL A 301 8.78 -3.16 -18.85
CA VAL A 301 8.53 -4.52 -18.37
C VAL A 301 7.03 -4.69 -18.15
N SER A 302 6.49 -5.84 -18.56
CA SER A 302 5.09 -6.21 -18.29
C SER A 302 5.06 -7.54 -17.55
N ALA A 303 4.22 -7.64 -16.53
CA ALA A 303 4.10 -8.83 -15.72
C ALA A 303 2.65 -9.05 -15.28
N LEU A 304 2.28 -10.31 -15.10
CA LEU A 304 1.04 -10.70 -14.46
C LEU A 304 1.31 -10.89 -12.97
N ARG A 305 0.52 -10.27 -12.10
CA ARG A 305 0.68 -10.35 -10.64
C ARG A 305 -0.57 -10.92 -10.01
N THR A 306 -0.39 -11.81 -9.05
CA THR A 306 -1.47 -12.29 -8.19
C THR A 306 -1.33 -11.66 -6.82
N HIS A 307 -2.43 -11.14 -6.28
CA HIS A 307 -2.50 -10.77 -4.87
C HIS A 307 -3.53 -11.64 -4.16
N LEU A 308 -3.31 -11.82 -2.85
CA LEU A 308 -4.16 -12.63 -1.99
C LEU A 308 -4.29 -11.90 -0.65
N ASP A 309 -5.53 -11.57 -0.30
CA ASP A 309 -5.91 -10.87 0.92
C ASP A 309 -6.70 -11.85 1.80
N MET A 310 -6.39 -11.95 3.09
CA MET A 310 -7.12 -12.80 4.03
C MET A 310 -7.25 -12.11 5.38
N ASP A 311 -8.50 -11.97 5.84
CA ASP A 311 -8.83 -11.43 7.16
C ASP A 311 -9.72 -12.44 7.89
N LEU A 312 -9.39 -12.75 9.14
CA LEU A 312 -10.18 -13.61 10.01
C LEU A 312 -10.42 -12.89 11.34
N GLY A 313 -11.61 -13.06 11.90
CA GLY A 313 -11.94 -12.46 13.18
C GLY A 313 -13.07 -13.16 13.91
N ILE A 314 -13.18 -12.83 15.20
CA ILE A 314 -14.23 -13.26 16.11
C ILE A 314 -14.84 -12.02 16.76
N GLY A 315 -16.13 -12.07 17.06
CA GLY A 315 -16.77 -11.06 17.89
C GLY A 315 -18.23 -11.37 18.12
#